data_AF-A0A6A1WC85-F1
#
_entry.id   AF-A0A6A1WC85-F1
#
_cell.length_a   1.000
_cell.length_b   1.000
_cell.length_c   1.000
_cell.angle_alpha   90.00
_cell.angle_beta   90.00
_cell.angle_gamma   90.00
#
_symmetry.space_group_name_H-M   'P 1'
#
loop_
_entity.id
_entity.type
_entity.pdbx_description
1 polymer ?
#
loop_
_entity_poly.entity_id
_entity_poly.type
_entity_poly.pdbx_seq_one_letter_code
_entity_poly.pdbx_strand_id
1 'polypeptide(L)'
;MIDLLLQYRTPSPIFAGACVSAALPSQEKGDLLWEYNVGDPITASAYVDEHWQFESDTVPTSERLVCVCSSSGSICLLRINSNMNRDSSQPGIDVQEYARFDLQGDVFSSPVMIGGRIFVGCRDDYLHCVSVEI
;
A
#
# COMPACT_ATOMS: atom_id res chain seq x y z
N MET A 1 4.98 28.13 -14.47
CA MET A 1 5.87 27.21 -15.20
C MET A 1 5.68 25.85 -14.57
N ILE A 2 5.46 24.80 -15.37
CA ILE A 2 5.27 23.42 -14.89
C ILE A 2 6.33 22.60 -15.61
N ASP A 3 7.18 21.91 -14.86
CA ASP A 3 8.29 21.12 -15.39
C ASP A 3 8.09 19.63 -15.11
N LEU A 4 8.46 18.78 -16.07
CA LEU A 4 8.47 17.33 -15.91
C LEU A 4 9.76 16.90 -15.22
N LEU A 5 9.66 16.37 -14.00
CA LEU A 5 10.82 15.94 -13.21
C LEU A 5 11.22 14.48 -13.45
N LEU A 6 10.24 13.57 -13.52
CA LEU A 6 10.45 12.13 -13.67
C LEU A 6 9.30 11.51 -14.46
N GLN A 7 9.60 10.51 -15.29
CA GLN A 7 8.62 9.66 -15.93
C GLN A 7 9.12 8.21 -15.93
N TYR A 8 8.23 7.28 -15.58
CA TYR A 8 8.49 5.85 -15.62
C TYR A 8 7.44 5.15 -16.48
N ARG A 9 7.84 4.12 -17.23
CA ARG A 9 6.93 3.32 -18.08
C ARG A 9 6.76 1.94 -17.47
N THR A 10 5.51 1.59 -17.19
CA THR A 10 5.12 0.23 -16.78
C THR A 10 4.89 -0.68 -18.00
N PRO A 11 4.93 -2.00 -17.83
CA PRO A 11 4.60 -2.97 -18.89
C PRO A 11 3.13 -2.91 -19.35
N SER A 12 2.24 -2.43 -18.47
CA SER A 12 0.78 -2.43 -18.65
C SER A 12 0.20 -1.04 -18.35
N PRO A 13 -1.04 -0.75 -18.81
CA PRO A 13 -1.71 0.52 -18.51
C PRO A 13 -1.83 0.80 -17.01
N ILE A 14 -1.76 2.07 -16.63
CA ILE A 14 -1.92 2.55 -15.26
C ILE A 14 -3.23 3.33 -15.19
N PHE A 15 -4.07 2.99 -14.20
CA PHE A 15 -5.32 3.70 -13.91
C PHE A 15 -5.30 4.35 -12.51
N ALA A 16 -4.60 3.71 -11.58
CA ALA A 16 -4.45 4.15 -10.20
C ALA A 16 -3.57 5.40 -10.07
N GLY A 17 -3.88 6.25 -9.09
CA GLY A 17 -3.02 7.35 -8.69
C GLY A 17 -1.82 6.88 -7.86
N ALA A 18 -0.79 7.71 -7.78
CA ALA A 18 0.33 7.48 -6.87
C ALA A 18 -0.09 7.72 -5.42
N CYS A 19 0.48 6.94 -4.49
CA CYS A 19 0.37 7.17 -3.05
C CYS A 19 1.76 7.53 -2.51
N VAL A 20 1.84 8.63 -1.77
CA VAL A 20 3.07 9.10 -1.12
C VAL A 20 2.87 9.09 0.37
N SER A 21 3.91 8.72 1.11
CA SER A 21 3.89 8.71 2.55
C SER A 21 5.28 8.99 3.10
N ALA A 22 5.37 9.90 4.08
CA ALA A 22 6.61 10.21 4.77
C ALA A 22 7.15 9.01 5.59
N ALA A 23 6.30 8.01 5.81
CA ALA A 23 6.63 6.77 6.49
C ALA A 23 7.37 5.77 5.59
N LEU A 24 7.42 6.00 4.27
CA LEU A 24 8.16 5.16 3.31
C LEU A 24 9.55 5.76 2.98
N PRO A 25 10.53 4.93 2.58
CA PRO A 25 11.85 5.41 2.18
C PRO A 25 11.78 6.33 0.94
N SER A 26 12.82 7.15 0.78
CA SER A 26 12.96 8.20 -0.26
C SER A 26 12.32 7.84 -1.62
N GLN A 27 11.19 8.48 -1.92
CA GLN A 27 10.41 8.26 -3.15
C GLN A 27 10.86 9.17 -4.33
N GLU A 28 11.86 10.02 -4.13
CA GLU A 28 12.20 11.10 -5.08
C GLU A 28 13.19 10.69 -6.19
N LYS A 29 13.96 9.62 -6.00
CA LYS A 29 15.02 9.22 -6.95
C LYS A 29 14.52 8.44 -8.16
N GLY A 30 13.29 7.93 -8.12
CA GLY A 30 12.72 7.08 -9.17
C GLY A 30 13.26 5.65 -9.20
N ASP A 31 14.06 5.26 -8.22
CA ASP A 31 14.57 3.89 -8.10
C ASP A 31 13.44 2.94 -7.68
N LEU A 32 13.33 1.78 -8.36
CA LEU A 32 12.44 0.70 -7.95
C LEU A 32 13.03 0.00 -6.72
N LEU A 33 12.38 0.16 -5.57
CA LEU A 33 12.85 -0.44 -4.32
C LEU A 33 12.31 -1.85 -4.10
N TRP A 34 11.07 -2.11 -4.49
CA TRP A 34 10.40 -3.40 -4.39
C TRP A 34 9.22 -3.44 -5.36
N GLU A 35 8.79 -4.64 -5.72
CA GLU A 35 7.60 -4.89 -6.53
C GLU A 35 6.81 -6.04 -5.90
N TYR A 36 5.48 -5.94 -5.92
CA TYR A 36 4.58 -7.00 -5.48
C TYR A 36 3.46 -7.19 -6.51
N ASN A 37 3.23 -8.44 -6.91
CA ASN A 37 2.16 -8.79 -7.86
C ASN A 37 0.92 -9.29 -7.10
N VAL A 38 -0.13 -8.48 -7.09
CA VAL A 38 -1.41 -8.78 -6.41
C VAL A 38 -2.21 -9.90 -7.11
N GLY A 39 -1.90 -10.17 -8.38
CA GLY A 39 -2.53 -11.21 -9.21
C GLY A 39 -3.63 -10.71 -10.13
N ASP A 40 -4.19 -9.54 -9.85
CA ASP A 40 -5.31 -8.94 -10.59
C ASP A 40 -5.00 -7.47 -10.98
N PRO A 41 -5.68 -6.92 -12.00
CA PRO A 41 -5.52 -5.52 -12.37
C PRO A 41 -5.82 -4.58 -11.20
N ILE A 42 -5.05 -3.51 -11.08
CA ILE A 42 -5.23 -2.48 -10.05
C ILE A 42 -5.76 -1.22 -10.73
N THR A 43 -6.96 -0.79 -10.33
CA THR A 43 -7.57 0.45 -10.82
C THR A 43 -7.66 1.54 -9.75
N ALA A 44 -7.55 1.14 -8.48
CA ALA A 44 -7.62 2.00 -7.33
C ALA A 44 -6.22 2.38 -6.82
N SER A 45 -6.05 3.60 -6.32
CA SER A 45 -4.80 4.01 -5.68
C SER A 45 -4.60 3.21 -4.39
N ALA A 46 -3.36 2.80 -4.10
CA ALA A 46 -3.06 2.21 -2.81
C ALA A 46 -3.19 3.24 -1.67
N TYR A 47 -3.30 2.75 -0.43
CA TYR A 47 -3.29 3.57 0.77
C TYR A 47 -2.21 3.08 1.72
N VAL A 48 -1.39 3.98 2.26
CA VAL A 48 -0.38 3.66 3.27
C VAL A 48 -0.92 4.06 4.64
N ASP A 49 -0.86 3.16 5.61
CA ASP A 49 -1.24 3.51 6.98
C ASP A 49 -0.17 4.39 7.62
N GLU A 50 -0.52 5.66 7.86
CA GLU A 50 0.35 6.64 8.53
C GLU A 50 0.03 6.78 10.03
N HIS A 51 -1.09 6.22 10.48
CA HIS A 51 -1.63 6.46 11.82
C HIS A 51 -1.49 5.27 12.75
N TRP A 52 -1.09 4.10 12.25
CA TRP A 52 -0.77 2.95 13.07
C TRP A 52 0.59 3.12 13.78
N GLN A 53 0.55 3.70 14.98
CA GLN A 53 1.65 3.59 15.92
C GLN A 53 1.40 2.35 16.77
N PHE A 54 2.28 1.35 16.71
CA PHE A 54 2.31 0.31 17.72
C PHE A 54 2.58 1.00 19.07
N GLU A 55 1.66 0.87 20.03
CA GLU A 55 1.93 1.15 21.45
C GLU A 55 2.92 0.12 21.97
N SER A 56 4.18 0.27 21.59
CA SER A 56 5.31 -0.40 22.20
C SER A 56 6.31 0.69 22.58
N ASP A 57 6.49 0.89 23.88
CA ASP A 57 7.41 1.87 24.48
C ASP A 57 8.90 1.64 24.13
N THR A 58 9.21 0.74 23.20
CA THR A 58 10.56 0.44 22.76
C THR A 58 10.62 0.36 21.24
N VAL A 59 11.05 1.47 20.63
CA VAL A 59 11.37 1.69 19.21
C VAL A 59 10.14 1.80 18.29
N PRO A 60 9.96 2.91 17.54
CA PRO A 60 8.97 2.97 16.47
C PRO A 60 9.30 1.86 15.48
N THR A 61 8.41 0.87 15.36
CA THR A 61 8.60 -0.18 14.37
C THR A 61 8.58 0.48 12.98
N SER A 62 9.59 0.21 12.15
CA SER A 62 9.62 0.67 10.75
C SER A 62 8.64 -0.12 9.88
N GLU A 63 7.56 -0.60 10.49
CA GLU A 63 6.55 -1.46 9.90
C GLU A 63 5.39 -0.61 9.44
N ARG A 64 5.00 -0.76 8.17
CA ARG A 64 3.88 -0.03 7.58
C ARG A 64 2.99 -1.00 6.85
N LEU A 65 1.68 -0.78 6.96
CA LEU A 65 0.70 -1.50 6.16
C LEU A 65 0.36 -0.66 4.92
N VAL A 66 0.33 -1.33 3.78
CA VAL A 66 -0.16 -0.78 2.52
C VAL A 66 -1.38 -1.56 2.09
N CYS A 67 -2.49 -0.87 1.92
CA CYS A 67 -3.72 -1.44 1.40
C CYS A 67 -3.81 -1.23 -0.10
N VAL A 68 -4.02 -2.32 -0.83
CA VAL A 68 -4.21 -2.33 -2.28
C VAL A 68 -5.54 -3.01 -2.57
N CYS A 69 -6.36 -2.39 -3.41
CA CYS A 69 -7.59 -3.01 -3.90
C CYS A 69 -7.44 -3.37 -5.39
N SER A 70 -7.69 -4.62 -5.73
CA SER A 70 -7.75 -5.07 -7.12
C SER A 70 -9.12 -4.74 -7.73
N SER A 71 -9.20 -4.74 -9.06
CA SER A 71 -10.46 -4.57 -9.77
C SER A 71 -11.43 -5.73 -9.57
N SER A 72 -10.94 -6.91 -9.17
CA SER A 72 -11.73 -8.11 -8.92
C SER A 72 -12.39 -8.14 -7.53
N GLY A 73 -12.15 -7.14 -6.69
CA GLY A 73 -12.75 -7.04 -5.35
C GLY A 73 -11.86 -7.50 -4.20
N SER A 74 -10.61 -7.90 -4.47
CA SER A 74 -9.67 -8.26 -3.41
C SER A 74 -9.10 -7.03 -2.72
N ILE A 75 -9.14 -7.02 -1.40
CA ILE A 75 -8.41 -6.12 -0.51
C ILE A 75 -7.15 -6.87 -0.05
N CYS A 76 -5.98 -6.42 -0.49
CA CYS A 76 -4.68 -6.98 -0.14
C CYS A 76 -3.94 -6.01 0.79
N LEU A 77 -3.51 -6.52 1.95
CA LEU A 77 -2.64 -5.80 2.88
C LEU A 77 -1.22 -6.29 2.72
N LEU A 78 -0.31 -5.37 2.42
CA LEU A 78 1.12 -5.62 2.38
C LEU A 78 1.76 -5.04 3.64
N ARG A 79 2.57 -5.84 4.33
CA ARG A 79 3.44 -5.39 5.41
C ARG A 79 4.80 -5.05 4.84
N ILE A 80 5.23 -3.81 5.05
CA ILE A 80 6.54 -3.30 4.67
C ILE A 80 7.37 -3.14 5.95
N ASN A 81 8.48 -3.87 6.04
CA ASN A 81 9.44 -3.76 7.12
C ASN A 81 10.72 -3.12 6.58
N SER A 82 11.10 -1.94 7.08
CA SER A 82 12.41 -1.36 6.77
C SER A 82 13.43 -1.81 7.80
N ASN A 83 14.29 -2.77 7.44
CA ASN A 83 15.39 -3.18 8.31
C ASN A 83 16.58 -2.23 8.12
N MET A 84 16.71 -1.27 9.03
CA MET A 84 17.88 -0.39 9.12
C MET A 84 19.05 -1.14 9.79
N ASN A 85 19.50 -2.22 9.18
CA ASN A 85 20.70 -2.91 9.65
C ASN A 85 21.93 -2.10 9.23
N ARG A 86 22.69 -1.61 10.22
CA ARG A 86 23.76 -0.61 10.05
C ARG A 86 25.01 -1.10 9.31
N ASP A 87 25.08 -2.39 8.95
CA ASP A 87 26.27 -3.04 8.37
C ASP A 87 26.14 -3.45 6.89
N SER A 88 24.97 -3.29 6.26
CA SER A 88 24.80 -3.52 4.82
C SER A 88 24.52 -2.21 4.09
N SER A 89 25.29 -1.93 3.04
CA SER A 89 25.22 -0.72 2.21
C SER A 89 23.93 -0.54 1.39
N GLN A 90 22.86 -1.29 1.69
CA GLN A 90 21.52 -1.12 1.14
C GLN A 90 20.47 -1.29 2.25
N PRO A 91 19.48 -0.39 2.35
CA PRO A 91 18.33 -0.60 3.21
C PRO A 91 17.53 -1.80 2.67
N GLY A 92 17.51 -2.90 3.42
CA GLY A 92 16.68 -4.06 3.08
C GLY A 92 15.23 -3.74 3.38
N ILE A 93 14.43 -3.50 2.34
CA ILE A 93 12.98 -3.42 2.47
C ILE A 93 12.43 -4.81 2.23
N ASP A 94 11.76 -5.34 3.24
CA ASP A 94 11.05 -6.60 3.15
C ASP A 94 9.56 -6.31 3.01
N VAL A 95 8.92 -6.89 1.99
CA VAL A 95 7.50 -6.69 1.67
C VAL A 95 6.83 -8.06 1.59
N GLN A 96 5.81 -8.26 2.42
CA GLN A 96 5.08 -9.52 2.50
C GLN A 96 3.57 -9.26 2.47
N GLU A 97 2.80 -10.17 1.87
CA GLU A 97 1.34 -10.15 2.06
C GLU A 97 1.03 -10.51 3.50
N TYR A 98 0.36 -9.59 4.19
CA TYR A 98 -0.07 -9.76 5.56
C TYR A 98 -1.45 -10.42 5.64
N ALA A 99 -2.38 -9.95 4.80
CA ALA A 99 -3.73 -10.48 4.73
C ALA A 99 -4.39 -10.18 3.39
N ARG A 100 -5.43 -10.95 3.07
CA ARG A 100 -6.30 -10.75 1.92
C ARG A 100 -7.76 -10.96 2.31
N PHE A 101 -8.64 -10.14 1.78
CA PHE A 101 -10.09 -10.26 1.95
C PHE A 101 -10.80 -9.98 0.63
N ASP A 102 -11.73 -10.84 0.23
CA ASP A 102 -12.43 -10.73 -1.06
C ASP A 102 -13.86 -10.25 -0.89
N LEU A 103 -14.17 -9.15 -1.59
CA LEU A 103 -15.54 -8.66 -1.75
C LEU A 103 -16.26 -9.39 -2.88
N GLN A 104 -17.59 -9.28 -2.91
CA GLN A 104 -18.43 -9.99 -3.88
C GLN A 104 -18.68 -9.18 -5.16
N GLY A 105 -17.85 -8.18 -5.45
CA GLY A 105 -17.99 -7.33 -6.62
C GLY A 105 -16.72 -6.54 -6.94
N ASP A 106 -16.71 -5.94 -8.13
CA ASP A 106 -15.57 -5.16 -8.60
C ASP A 106 -15.28 -3.95 -7.69
N VAL A 107 -14.02 -3.62 -7.53
CA VAL A 107 -13.58 -2.42 -6.78
C VAL A 107 -12.80 -1.47 -7.68
N PHE A 108 -13.29 -0.23 -7.75
CA PHE A 108 -12.61 0.89 -8.42
C PHE A 108 -12.24 2.01 -7.45
N SER A 109 -12.82 1.98 -6.25
CA SER A 109 -12.60 2.98 -5.21
C SER A 109 -11.25 2.75 -4.54
N SER A 110 -10.53 3.83 -4.24
CA SER A 110 -9.32 3.75 -3.40
C SER A 110 -9.70 3.48 -1.94
N PRO A 111 -9.03 2.56 -1.23
CA PRO A 111 -9.29 2.29 0.16
C PRO A 111 -8.84 3.46 1.04
N VAL A 112 -9.43 3.55 2.24
CA VAL A 112 -8.95 4.43 3.32
C VAL A 112 -8.76 3.58 4.57
N MET A 113 -7.59 3.71 5.21
CA MET A 113 -7.32 3.04 6.48
C MET A 113 -7.31 4.04 7.64
N ILE A 114 -8.04 3.71 8.71
CA ILE A 114 -8.01 4.46 9.96
C ILE A 114 -8.41 3.57 11.14
N GLY A 115 -7.57 3.53 12.17
CA GLY A 115 -7.88 2.80 13.40
C GLY A 115 -8.18 1.31 13.15
N GLY A 116 -7.42 0.68 12.25
CA GLY A 116 -7.45 -0.78 12.05
C GLY A 116 -8.62 -1.21 11.20
N ARG A 117 -9.24 -0.25 10.51
CA ARG A 117 -10.38 -0.46 9.64
C ARG A 117 -10.06 0.06 8.25
N ILE A 118 -10.47 -0.71 7.26
CA ILE A 118 -10.37 -0.40 5.84
C ILE A 118 -11.77 -0.06 5.34
N PHE A 119 -11.92 1.11 4.73
CA PHE A 119 -13.15 1.56 4.10
C PHE A 119 -12.99 1.53 2.60
N VAL A 120 -13.89 0.84 1.89
CA VAL A 120 -13.83 0.73 0.42
C VAL A 120 -15.23 0.55 -0.19
N GLY A 121 -15.50 1.31 -1.25
CA GLY A 121 -16.74 1.18 -2.03
C GLY A 121 -16.61 0.07 -3.09
N CYS A 122 -17.63 -0.77 -3.18
CA CYS A 122 -17.67 -1.94 -4.05
C CYS A 122 -18.88 -1.89 -5.01
N ARG A 123 -18.79 -2.57 -6.16
CA ARG A 123 -19.88 -2.71 -7.12
C ARG A 123 -21.00 -3.67 -6.69
N ASP A 124 -20.91 -4.23 -5.49
CA ASP A 124 -22.03 -4.92 -4.85
C ASP A 124 -23.05 -3.94 -4.22
N ASP A 125 -22.96 -2.64 -4.55
CA ASP A 125 -23.78 -1.54 -4.07
C ASP A 125 -23.55 -1.15 -2.58
N TYR A 126 -22.47 -1.62 -1.96
CA TYR A 126 -22.13 -1.31 -0.57
C TYR A 126 -20.80 -0.56 -0.40
N LEU A 127 -20.74 0.23 0.69
CA LEU A 127 -19.51 0.66 1.32
C LEU A 127 -19.15 -0.37 2.40
N HIS A 128 -17.99 -0.99 2.27
CA HIS A 128 -17.51 -1.98 3.23
C HIS A 128 -16.58 -1.33 4.25
N CYS A 129 -16.67 -1.81 5.49
CA CYS A 129 -15.74 -1.52 6.57
C CYS A 129 -15.17 -2.85 7.06
N VAL A 130 -13.93 -3.15 6.70
CA VAL A 130 -13.25 -4.40 7.06
C VAL A 130 -12.30 -4.13 8.21
N SER A 131 -12.39 -4.94 9.27
CA SER A 131 -11.45 -4.86 10.40
C SER A 131 -10.19 -5.65 10.09
N VAL A 132 -9.05 -5.10 10.51
CA VAL A 132 -7.75 -5.77 10.49
C VAL A 132 -7.46 -6.22 11.91
N GLU A 133 -7.48 -7.53 12.16
CA GLU A 133 -7.00 -8.10 13.41
C GLU A 133 -5.48 -8.24 13.34
N ILE A 134 -4.79 -7.75 14.37
CA ILE A 134 -3.32 -7.75 14.46
C ILE A 134 -2.87 -8.46 15.72
#